data_AF-A0A2S6FVM0-F1
#
_entry.id   AF-A0A2S6FVM0-F1
#
_cell.length_a   1.000
_cell.length_b   1.000
_cell.length_c   1.000
_cell.angle_alpha   90.00
_cell.angle_beta   90.00
_cell.angle_gamma   90.00
#
_symmetry.space_group_name_H-M   'P 1'
#
loop_
_entity.id
_entity.type
_entity.pdbx_description
1 polymer ?
#
loop_
_entity_poly.entity_id
_entity_poly.type
_entity_poly.pdbx_seq_one_letter_code
_entity_poly.pdbx_strand_id
1 'polypeptide(L)'
;MDSTIAFAYHPSIALLKIDNMEFDLITDTKENDKIFKQLSKVNDFDYYYINQILIIPDPLPSPRLNWSKKVIINNLEIDCKGKFPAFFHYNNNENIIFANSLTFPEYIFLKNNIDTI
;
A
#
# COMPACT_ATOMS: atom_id res chain seq x y z
N MET A 1 2.16 -19.63 0.05
CA MET A 1 3.63 -19.65 0.05
C MET A 1 4.02 -18.37 0.75
N ASP A 2 4.62 -18.48 1.93
CA ASP A 2 4.83 -17.31 2.78
C ASP A 2 6.03 -16.54 2.23
N SER A 3 5.75 -15.39 1.63
CA SER A 3 6.78 -14.53 1.06
C SER A 3 7.21 -13.50 2.09
N THR A 4 8.51 -13.33 2.28
CA THR A 4 9.02 -12.28 3.16
C THR A 4 9.05 -10.96 2.40
N ILE A 5 8.39 -9.93 2.94
CA ILE A 5 8.46 -8.56 2.40
C ILE A 5 9.54 -7.79 3.18
N ALA A 6 10.57 -7.36 2.47
CA ALA A 6 11.63 -6.51 3.00
C ALA A 6 11.42 -5.07 2.51
N PHE A 7 11.48 -4.11 3.42
CA PHE A 7 11.33 -2.69 3.08
C PHE A 7 12.70 -2.02 2.93
N ALA A 8 12.86 -1.22 1.87
CA ALA A 8 14.01 -0.34 1.73
C ALA A 8 14.09 0.65 2.91
N TYR A 9 15.27 1.18 3.18
CA TYR A 9 15.44 2.18 4.23
C TYR A 9 14.86 3.53 3.77
N HIS A 10 13.71 3.91 4.34
CA HIS A 10 12.96 5.13 4.04
C HIS A 10 12.57 5.32 2.55
N PRO A 11 11.73 4.44 1.98
CA PRO A 11 11.29 4.59 0.59
C PRO A 11 10.26 5.71 0.46
N SER A 12 10.20 6.36 -0.69
CA SER A 12 9.10 7.27 -1.05
C SER A 12 7.90 6.45 -1.48
N ILE A 13 6.82 6.47 -0.69
CA ILE A 13 5.64 5.61 -0.92
C ILE A 13 4.44 6.48 -1.21
N ALA A 14 3.42 5.93 -1.88
CA ALA A 14 2.14 6.59 -1.94
C ALA A 14 1.16 5.95 -0.96
N LEU A 15 0.19 6.73 -0.50
CA LEU A 15 -0.85 6.31 0.42
C LEU A 15 -2.20 6.82 -0.09
N LEU A 16 -3.20 5.93 -0.12
CA LEU A 16 -4.58 6.32 -0.37
C LEU A 16 -5.33 6.30 0.95
N LYS A 17 -5.74 7.46 1.46
CA LYS A 17 -6.56 7.56 2.66
C LYS A 17 -7.99 7.17 2.34
N ILE A 18 -8.50 6.12 2.97
CA ILE A 18 -9.81 5.54 2.64
C ILE A 18 -11.00 6.38 3.12
N ASP A 19 -10.79 7.25 4.11
CA ASP A 19 -11.86 8.08 4.67
C ASP A 19 -12.23 9.27 3.77
N ASN A 20 -11.24 9.92 3.17
CA ASN A 20 -11.41 11.08 2.30
C ASN A 20 -10.97 10.85 0.83
N MET A 21 -10.47 9.66 0.50
CA MET A 21 -9.94 9.30 -0.82
C MET A 21 -8.77 10.16 -1.29
N GLU A 22 -8.04 10.78 -0.35
CA GLU A 22 -6.86 11.58 -0.65
C GLU A 22 -5.68 10.67 -1.00
N PHE A 23 -5.00 10.95 -2.11
CA PHE A 23 -3.87 10.19 -2.59
C PHE A 23 -2.58 11.01 -2.45
N ASP A 24 -1.77 10.66 -1.45
CA ASP A 24 -0.59 11.39 -1.05
C ASP A 24 0.68 10.63 -1.39
N LEU A 25 1.72 11.35 -1.81
CA LEU A 25 3.08 10.83 -1.87
C LEU A 25 3.79 11.19 -0.55
N ILE A 26 4.19 10.17 0.21
CA ILE A 26 4.93 10.31 1.45
C ILE A 26 6.41 10.19 1.16
N THR A 27 7.12 11.31 1.28
CA THR A 27 8.59 11.38 1.21
C THR A 27 9.22 11.68 2.57
N ASP A 28 8.41 11.96 3.61
CA ASP A 28 8.88 12.21 4.97
C ASP A 28 9.15 10.88 5.69
N THR A 29 10.39 10.72 6.15
CA THR A 29 10.86 9.53 6.87
C THR A 29 10.07 9.25 8.15
N LYS A 30 9.62 10.29 8.87
CA LYS A 30 8.84 10.13 10.10
C LYS A 30 7.43 9.61 9.84
N GLU A 31 6.84 9.98 8.72
CA GLU A 31 5.51 9.49 8.34
C GLU A 31 5.59 8.05 7.83
N ASN A 32 6.60 7.75 6.99
CA ASN A 32 6.92 6.39 6.58
C ASN A 32 7.10 5.43 7.77
N ASP A 33 7.84 5.85 8.79
CA ASP A 33 8.02 5.07 10.02
C ASP A 33 6.71 4.71 10.71
N LYS A 34 5.70 5.58 10.67
CA LYS A 34 4.38 5.29 11.24
C LYS A 34 3.67 4.20 10.44
N ILE A 35 3.76 4.25 9.10
CA ILE A 35 3.19 3.23 8.21
C ILE A 35 3.88 1.89 8.46
N PHE A 36 5.22 1.84 8.49
CA PHE A 36 5.94 0.58 8.76
C PHE A 36 5.63 0.00 10.14
N LYS A 37 5.62 0.84 11.18
CA LYS A 37 5.20 0.42 12.53
C LYS A 37 3.76 -0.07 12.57
N GLN A 38 2.92 0.37 11.65
CA GLN A 38 1.55 -0.09 11.56
C GLN A 38 1.46 -1.44 10.83
N LEU A 39 2.15 -1.60 9.72
CA LEU A 39 2.24 -2.86 8.97
C LEU A 39 2.88 -3.97 9.80
N SER A 40 3.88 -3.65 10.64
CA SER A 40 4.59 -4.63 11.48
C SER A 40 3.86 -5.04 12.76
N LYS A 41 2.65 -4.51 13.03
CA LYS A 41 1.86 -4.90 14.22
C LYS A 41 1.21 -6.28 14.08
N VAL A 42 1.11 -6.78 12.86
CA VAL A 42 0.57 -8.10 12.56
C VAL A 42 1.66 -8.93 11.89
N ASN A 43 1.63 -10.24 12.10
CA ASN A 43 2.57 -11.15 11.46
C ASN A 43 2.16 -11.47 10.02
N ASP A 44 0.84 -11.51 9.77
CA ASP A 44 0.27 -11.86 8.48
C ASP A 44 -0.66 -10.74 8.00
N PHE A 45 -0.50 -10.35 6.75
CA PHE A 45 -1.35 -9.33 6.11
C PHE A 45 -1.50 -9.62 4.62
N ASP A 46 -2.63 -9.18 4.07
CA ASP A 46 -2.91 -9.28 2.64
C ASP A 46 -2.02 -8.31 1.85
N TYR A 47 -1.59 -8.70 0.66
CA TYR A 47 -0.90 -7.82 -0.29
C TYR A 47 -1.27 -8.18 -1.72
N TYR A 48 -1.11 -7.21 -2.62
CA TYR A 48 -1.54 -7.30 -4.00
C TYR A 48 -0.47 -6.72 -4.95
N TYR A 49 -0.61 -7.05 -6.25
CA TYR A 49 0.28 -6.55 -7.29
C TYR A 49 -0.48 -5.98 -8.48
N ILE A 50 0.03 -4.87 -8.99
CA ILE A 50 -0.31 -4.34 -10.31
C ILE A 50 0.99 -3.91 -10.98
N ASN A 51 1.36 -4.54 -12.09
CA ASN A 51 2.66 -4.31 -12.74
C ASN A 51 3.82 -4.51 -11.75
N GLN A 52 4.69 -3.50 -11.58
CA GLN A 52 5.79 -3.48 -10.60
C GLN A 52 5.43 -2.72 -9.30
N ILE A 53 4.13 -2.59 -9.01
CA ILE A 53 3.61 -1.94 -7.82
C ILE A 53 3.12 -3.01 -6.85
N LEU A 54 3.66 -2.99 -5.64
CA LEU A 54 3.20 -3.75 -4.48
C LEU A 54 2.23 -2.87 -3.70
N ILE A 55 1.08 -3.45 -3.36
CA ILE A 55 0.01 -2.78 -2.65
C ILE A 55 -0.24 -3.52 -1.36
N ILE A 56 -0.12 -2.82 -0.24
CA ILE A 56 -0.33 -3.39 1.09
C ILE A 56 -1.47 -2.59 1.76
N PRO A 57 -2.68 -3.15 1.86
CA PRO A 57 -3.74 -2.58 2.68
C PRO A 57 -3.32 -2.49 4.15
N ASP A 58 -3.84 -1.49 4.84
CA ASP A 58 -3.72 -1.39 6.29
C ASP A 58 -4.36 -2.62 6.94
N PRO A 59 -3.58 -3.47 7.62
CA PRO A 59 -4.07 -4.73 8.16
C PRO A 59 -4.94 -4.53 9.41
N LEU A 60 -4.91 -3.34 10.02
CA LEU A 60 -5.65 -3.06 11.25
C LEU A 60 -7.04 -2.50 10.92
N PRO A 61 -8.13 -3.18 11.33
CA PRO A 61 -9.48 -2.68 11.09
C PRO A 61 -9.70 -1.29 11.69
N SER A 62 -10.31 -0.40 10.92
CA SER A 62 -10.67 0.94 11.41
C SER A 62 -12.07 0.92 12.05
N PRO A 63 -12.27 1.48 13.25
CA PRO A 63 -13.54 1.41 13.99
C PRO A 63 -14.70 2.26 13.42
N ARG A 64 -14.55 2.88 12.25
CA ARG A 64 -15.59 3.74 11.64
C ARG A 64 -16.59 2.93 10.80
N LEU A 65 -17.83 3.42 10.71
CA LEU A 65 -19.01 2.75 10.12
C LEU A 65 -18.90 2.28 8.65
N ASN A 66 -17.91 2.73 7.87
CA ASN A 66 -17.69 2.29 6.48
C ASN A 66 -16.71 1.11 6.45
N TRP A 67 -17.08 0.03 7.14
CA TRP A 67 -16.23 -1.14 7.36
C TRP A 67 -16.08 -1.95 6.06
N SER A 68 -14.83 -2.16 5.62
CA SER A 68 -14.44 -2.77 4.34
C SER A 68 -14.91 -1.96 3.11
N LYS A 69 -14.13 -0.93 2.76
CA LYS A 69 -14.24 -0.31 1.44
C LYS A 69 -13.40 -1.11 0.46
N LYS A 70 -13.97 -1.36 -0.70
CA LYS A 70 -13.25 -1.92 -1.85
C LYS A 70 -12.77 -0.76 -2.70
N VAL A 71 -11.47 -0.73 -2.97
CA VAL A 71 -10.86 0.20 -3.93
C VAL A 71 -10.60 -0.58 -5.20
N ILE A 72 -11.02 -0.04 -6.34
CA ILE A 72 -10.63 -0.60 -7.64
C ILE A 72 -9.43 0.18 -8.15
N ILE A 73 -8.38 -0.54 -8.53
CA ILE A 73 -7.22 0.03 -9.20
C ILE A 73 -6.95 -0.77 -10.45
N ASN A 74 -7.15 -0.19 -11.63
CA ASN A 74 -6.96 -0.88 -12.92
C ASN A 74 -7.65 -2.28 -12.96
N ASN A 75 -8.94 -2.33 -12.64
CA ASN A 75 -9.76 -3.56 -12.51
C ASN A 75 -9.36 -4.54 -11.40
N LEU A 76 -8.33 -4.24 -10.60
CA LEU A 76 -8.01 -5.00 -9.40
C LEU A 76 -8.83 -4.47 -8.22
N GLU A 77 -9.59 -5.35 -7.58
CA GLU A 77 -10.34 -5.04 -6.38
C GLU A 77 -9.49 -5.27 -5.12
N ILE A 78 -9.39 -4.27 -4.26
CA ILE A 78 -8.57 -4.28 -3.05
C ILE A 78 -9.46 -4.07 -1.84
N ASP A 79 -9.54 -5.07 -0.98
CA ASP A 79 -10.26 -4.97 0.29
C ASP A 79 -9.45 -4.15 1.31
N CYS A 80 -9.99 -2.99 1.67
CA CYS A 80 -9.36 -2.07 2.62
C CYS A 80 -10.15 -2.11 3.95
N LYS A 81 -9.64 -2.90 4.90
CA LYS A 81 -10.19 -3.04 6.25
C LYS A 81 -9.75 -1.90 7.18
N GLY A 82 -8.56 -1.36 6.95
CA GLY A 82 -7.99 -0.25 7.72
C GLY A 82 -8.14 1.12 7.07
N LYS A 83 -7.17 2.00 7.35
CA LYS A 83 -7.22 3.43 6.96
C LYS A 83 -6.67 3.70 5.57
N PHE A 84 -5.87 2.80 5.02
CA PHE A 84 -5.17 2.99 3.77
C PHE A 84 -4.98 1.68 3.00
N PRO A 85 -4.63 1.78 1.72
CA PRO A 85 -3.54 0.99 1.16
C PRO A 85 -2.29 1.84 0.90
N ALA A 86 -1.13 1.23 1.13
CA ALA A 86 0.19 1.79 0.86
C ALA A 86 0.77 1.16 -0.41
N PHE A 87 1.46 1.98 -1.19
CA PHE A 87 1.95 1.62 -2.53
C PHE A 87 3.47 1.75 -2.60
N PHE A 88 4.10 0.69 -3.09
CA PHE A 88 5.54 0.55 -3.20
C PHE A 88 5.90 0.10 -4.61
N HIS A 89 7.05 0.52 -5.12
CA HIS A 89 7.68 -0.24 -6.18
C HIS A 89 8.17 -1.56 -5.57
N TYR A 90 8.12 -2.68 -6.30
CA TYR A 90 8.74 -3.91 -5.83
C TYR A 90 9.65 -4.53 -6.86
N ASN A 91 10.68 -5.20 -6.36
CA ASN A 91 11.45 -6.16 -7.11
C ASN A 91 11.40 -7.50 -6.40
N ASN A 92 11.26 -8.57 -7.17
CA ASN A 92 11.37 -9.92 -6.63
C ASN A 92 12.82 -10.36 -6.67
N ASN A 93 13.33 -10.82 -5.53
CA ASN A 93 14.61 -11.50 -5.44
C ASN A 93 14.38 -12.84 -4.74
N GLU A 94 14.33 -13.91 -5.53
CA GLU A 94 14.03 -15.27 -5.07
C GLU A 94 12.71 -15.32 -4.26
N ASN A 95 12.80 -15.51 -2.94
CA ASN A 95 11.67 -15.63 -2.02
C ASN A 95 11.37 -14.32 -1.25
N ILE A 96 12.08 -13.24 -1.56
CA ILE A 96 11.94 -11.93 -0.91
C ILE A 96 11.32 -10.94 -1.89
N ILE A 97 10.23 -10.31 -1.45
CA ILE A 97 9.64 -9.17 -2.13
C ILE A 97 10.29 -7.93 -1.55
N PHE A 98 11.12 -7.25 -2.34
CA PHE A 98 11.81 -6.05 -1.90
C PHE A 98 10.98 -4.81 -2.26
N ALA A 99 10.33 -4.22 -1.25
CA ALA A 99 9.49 -3.04 -1.36
C ALA A 99 10.33 -1.76 -1.26
N ASN A 100 10.31 -0.95 -2.30
CA ASN A 100 11.14 0.24 -2.49
C ASN A 100 10.30 1.46 -2.90
N SER A 101 10.97 2.60 -3.06
CA SER A 101 10.38 3.86 -3.50
C SER A 101 9.64 3.72 -4.83
N LEU A 102 8.42 4.23 -4.89
CA LEU A 102 7.71 4.37 -6.16
C LEU A 102 8.50 5.23 -7.13
N THR A 103 8.49 4.81 -8.39
CA THR A 103 8.93 5.64 -9.50
C THR A 103 7.85 6.66 -9.86
N PHE A 104 8.25 7.77 -10.50
CA PHE A 104 7.30 8.78 -10.94
C PHE A 104 6.23 8.23 -11.92
N PRO A 105 6.57 7.38 -12.91
CA PRO A 105 5.55 6.76 -13.76
C PRO A 105 4.53 5.92 -12.98
N GLU A 106 4.96 5.17 -11.95
CA GLU A 106 4.06 4.37 -11.12
C GLU A 106 3.11 5.23 -10.30
N TYR A 107 3.61 6.34 -9.73
CA TYR A 107 2.77 7.30 -9.02
C TYR A 107 1.69 7.89 -9.94
N ILE A 108 2.07 8.33 -11.15
CA ILE A 108 1.11 8.87 -12.13
C ILE A 108 0.11 7.80 -12.58
N PHE A 109 0.56 6.58 -12.79
CA PHE A 109 -0.32 5.46 -13.11
C PHE A 109 -1.37 5.25 -12.01
N LEU A 110 -0.97 5.17 -10.74
CA LEU A 110 -1.91 5.01 -9.62
C LEU A 110 -2.91 6.16 -9.56
N LYS A 111 -2.42 7.41 -9.62
CA LYS A 111 -3.26 8.60 -9.55
C LYS A 111 -4.37 8.63 -10.62
N ASN A 112 -4.10 8.06 -11.79
CA ASN A 112 -5.02 8.07 -12.92
C ASN A 112 -5.95 6.85 -12.98
N ASN A 113 -5.72 5.81 -12.16
CA ASN A 113 -6.42 4.52 -12.26
C ASN A 113 -7.04 4.06 -10.94
N ILE A 114 -7.14 4.92 -9.94
CA ILE A 114 -7.84 4.63 -8.68
C ILE A 114 -9.29 5.09 -8.82
N ASP A 115 -10.21 4.13 -8.72
CA ASP A 115 -11.65 4.34 -8.71
C ASP A 115 -12.26 3.80 -7.40
N THR A 116 -13.36 4.42 -6.96
CA THR A 116 -14.14 3.96 -5.80
C THR A 116 -15.46 3.37 -6.23
N ILE A 117 -15.85 2.25 -5.60
CA ILE A 117 -17.22 1.72 -5.62
C ILE A 117 -17.99 2.24 -4.41
#